data_AF-A0A2D1CK52-F1
#
_entry.id   AF-A0A2D1CK52-F1
#
_cell.length_a   1.000
_cell.length_b   1.000
_cell.length_c   1.000
_cell.angle_alpha   90.00
_cell.angle_beta   90.00
_cell.angle_gamma   90.00
#
_symmetry.space_group_name_H-M   'P 1'
#
loop_
_entity.id
_entity.type
_entity.pdbx_description
1 polymer ?
#
loop_
_entity_poly.entity_id
_entity_poly.type
_entity_poly.pdbx_seq_one_letter_code
_entity_poly.pdbx_strand_id
1 'polypeptide(L)'
;LPKEKILEDDFRVKYYNEYIRAMVTAVELDGVNVKGYFAWSLMDNFEWADGYVTRFGVTYVDYENGQKRFPKKSAKSLKPLFDELIAAA
;
A
#
# COMPACT_ATOMS: atom_id res chain seq x y z
N LEU A 1 13.93 -12.54 3.70
CA LEU A 1 14.37 -11.33 4.45
C LEU A 1 13.94 -11.51 5.91
N PRO A 2 14.71 -11.02 6.89
CA PRO A 2 14.23 -10.93 8.28
C PRO A 2 12.93 -10.13 8.35
N LYS A 3 12.00 -10.51 9.23
CA LYS A 3 10.68 -9.89 9.36
C LYS A 3 10.78 -8.38 9.55
N GLU A 4 11.71 -7.94 10.38
CA GLU A 4 11.93 -6.53 10.71
C GLU A 4 12.25 -5.71 9.44
N LYS A 5 13.02 -6.27 8.51
CA LYS A 5 13.31 -5.64 7.21
C LYS A 5 12.10 -5.68 6.26
N ILE A 6 11.24 -6.68 6.36
CA ILE A 6 10.00 -6.76 5.56
C ILE A 6 9.00 -5.68 6.00
N LEU A 7 8.95 -5.37 7.31
CA LEU A 7 8.05 -4.36 7.85
C LEU A 7 8.47 -2.94 7.48
N GLU A 8 9.77 -2.69 7.30
CA GLU A 8 10.32 -1.42 6.79
C GLU A 8 10.32 -1.38 5.26
N ASP A 9 9.12 -1.43 4.64
CA ASP A 9 8.93 -1.46 3.20
C ASP A 9 8.92 -0.06 2.55
N ASP A 10 9.98 0.71 2.75
CA ASP A 10 10.10 2.11 2.30
C ASP A 10 9.87 2.29 0.79
N PHE A 11 10.24 1.29 -0.02
CA PHE A 11 9.93 1.29 -1.45
C PHE A 11 8.42 1.38 -1.71
N ARG A 12 7.60 0.61 -0.99
CA ARG A 12 6.14 0.61 -1.14
C ARG A 12 5.52 1.88 -0.55
N VAL A 13 6.07 2.40 0.55
CA VAL A 13 5.66 3.71 1.11
C VAL A 13 5.83 4.79 0.04
N LYS A 14 7.00 4.86 -0.59
CA LYS A 14 7.31 5.82 -1.66
C LYS A 14 6.38 5.64 -2.86
N TYR A 15 6.20 4.40 -3.32
CA TYR A 15 5.31 4.06 -4.43
C TYR A 15 3.90 4.63 -4.21
N TYR A 16 3.28 4.35 -3.05
CA TYR A 16 1.94 4.85 -2.76
C TYR A 16 1.89 6.38 -2.65
N ASN A 17 2.87 7.00 -1.98
CA ASN A 17 2.91 8.46 -1.86
C ASN A 17 2.97 9.14 -3.23
N GLU A 18 3.81 8.65 -4.14
CA GLU A 18 3.96 9.23 -5.48
C GLU A 18 2.71 9.02 -6.34
N TYR A 19 2.17 7.80 -6.41
CA TYR A 19 1.01 7.49 -7.25
C TYR A 19 -0.28 8.17 -6.75
N ILE A 20 -0.49 8.23 -5.43
CA ILE A 20 -1.68 8.88 -4.87
C ILE A 20 -1.62 10.39 -5.10
N ARG A 21 -0.45 11.04 -4.91
CA ARG A 21 -0.30 12.47 -5.20
C ARG A 21 -0.48 12.78 -6.69
N ALA A 22 0.05 11.93 -7.58
CA ALA A 22 -0.18 12.08 -9.02
C ALA A 22 -1.67 11.96 -9.38
N MET A 23 -2.40 11.03 -8.76
CA MET A 23 -3.86 10.93 -8.91
C MET A 23 -4.57 12.20 -8.43
N VAL A 24 -4.17 12.76 -7.28
CA VAL A 24 -4.76 14.02 -6.79
C VAL A 24 -4.47 15.18 -7.75
N THR A 25 -3.25 15.29 -8.29
CA THR A 25 -2.94 16.28 -9.33
C THR A 25 -3.87 16.16 -10.53
N ALA A 26 -4.14 14.94 -11.01
CA ALA A 26 -5.07 14.71 -12.11
C ALA A 26 -6.52 15.10 -11.78
N VAL A 27 -6.94 14.96 -10.52
CA VAL A 27 -8.27 15.42 -10.08
C VAL A 27 -8.33 16.95 -10.02
N GLU A 28 -7.33 17.59 -9.40
CA GLU A 28 -7.34 19.04 -9.12
C GLU A 28 -7.02 19.90 -10.35
N LEU A 29 -6.05 19.50 -11.16
CA LEU A 29 -5.55 20.32 -12.28
C LEU A 29 -6.21 19.94 -13.61
N ASP A 30 -6.41 18.65 -13.85
CA ASP A 30 -6.95 18.13 -15.12
C ASP A 30 -8.46 17.87 -15.07
N GLY A 31 -9.08 17.98 -13.89
CA GLY A 31 -10.53 17.80 -13.71
C GLY A 31 -11.00 16.36 -13.88
N VAL A 32 -10.11 15.37 -13.69
CA VAL A 32 -10.47 13.95 -13.83
C VAL A 32 -11.42 13.54 -12.70
N ASN A 33 -12.55 12.91 -13.07
CA ASN A 33 -13.61 12.54 -12.13
C ASN A 33 -13.33 11.23 -11.36
N VAL A 34 -12.24 11.18 -10.59
CA VAL A 34 -11.90 10.02 -9.74
C VAL A 34 -12.74 10.03 -8.46
N LYS A 35 -13.35 8.90 -8.10
CA LYS A 35 -14.24 8.77 -6.93
C LYS A 35 -13.75 7.82 -5.84
N GLY A 36 -12.63 7.15 -6.05
CA GLY A 36 -12.07 6.24 -5.07
C GLY A 36 -10.74 5.67 -5.52
N TYR A 37 -9.97 5.22 -4.54
CA TYR A 37 -8.68 4.56 -4.72
C TYR A 37 -8.63 3.33 -3.83
N PHE A 38 -8.17 2.21 -4.37
CA PHE A 38 -8.01 0.96 -3.63
C PHE A 38 -6.59 0.43 -3.79
N ALA A 39 -5.88 0.34 -2.67
CA ALA A 39 -4.53 -0.20 -2.62
C ALA A 39 -4.54 -1.73 -2.78
N TRP A 40 -3.90 -2.24 -3.84
CA TRP A 40 -3.60 -3.67 -3.94
C TRP A 40 -2.29 -3.99 -3.19
N SER A 41 -2.30 -4.75 -2.11
CA SER A 41 -3.47 -5.33 -1.44
C SER A 41 -3.41 -5.10 0.06
N LEU A 42 -4.52 -5.42 0.74
CA LEU A 42 -4.58 -5.37 2.20
C LEU A 42 -3.47 -6.22 2.85
N MET A 43 -3.16 -7.39 2.30
CA MET A 43 -2.17 -8.32 2.85
C MET A 43 -1.50 -9.17 1.78
N ASP A 44 -0.27 -9.59 2.05
CA ASP A 44 0.43 -10.54 1.19
C ASP A 44 -0.46 -11.78 0.95
N ASN A 45 -0.56 -12.24 -0.29
CA ASN A 45 -1.46 -13.30 -0.69
C ASN A 45 -0.82 -14.21 -1.76
N PHE A 46 -1.60 -15.15 -2.29
CA PHE A 46 -1.16 -16.03 -3.38
C PHE A 46 -1.22 -15.26 -4.69
N GLU A 47 -0.07 -14.85 -5.21
CA GLU A 47 0.07 -14.08 -6.44
C GLU A 47 0.15 -15.01 -7.65
N TRP A 48 -0.92 -15.78 -7.87
CA TRP A 48 -1.13 -16.59 -9.08
C TRP A 48 0.07 -17.48 -9.44
N ALA A 49 0.65 -17.28 -10.63
CA ALA A 49 1.75 -18.07 -11.14
C ALA A 49 3.04 -17.92 -10.30
N ASP A 50 3.19 -16.82 -9.57
CA ASP A 50 4.32 -16.54 -8.70
C ASP A 50 4.17 -17.17 -7.30
N GLY A 51 2.97 -17.67 -7.00
CA GLY A 51 2.62 -18.18 -5.67
C GLY A 51 2.81 -17.14 -4.58
N TYR A 52 3.36 -17.55 -3.43
CA TYR A 52 3.55 -16.67 -2.26
C TYR A 52 4.90 -15.95 -2.24
N VAL A 53 5.72 -16.12 -3.29
CA VAL A 53 7.04 -15.48 -3.37
C VAL A 53 6.88 -13.99 -3.62
N THR A 54 6.03 -13.63 -4.58
CA THR A 54 5.67 -12.24 -4.85
C THR A 54 4.72 -11.73 -3.78
N ARG A 55 5.02 -10.55 -3.23
CA ARG A 55 4.31 -9.98 -2.08
C ARG A 55 3.86 -8.57 -2.40
N PHE A 56 2.57 -8.38 -2.65
CA PHE A 56 1.98 -7.06 -2.93
C PHE A 56 1.46 -6.32 -1.70
N GLY A 57 1.12 -7.04 -0.63
CA GLY A 57 0.29 -6.48 0.42
C GLY A 57 1.00 -5.48 1.31
N VAL A 58 0.26 -4.46 1.77
CA VAL A 58 0.74 -3.53 2.80
C VAL A 58 0.85 -4.18 4.18
N THR A 59 0.29 -5.38 4.36
CA THR A 59 0.43 -6.21 5.57
C THR A 59 1.22 -7.47 5.26
N TYR A 60 2.27 -7.73 6.04
CA TYR A 60 3.04 -8.97 5.94
C TYR A 60 2.21 -10.14 6.49
N VAL A 61 2.22 -11.25 5.77
CA VAL A 61 1.65 -12.52 6.22
C VAL A 61 2.77 -13.54 6.40
N ASP A 62 2.87 -14.05 7.62
CA ASP A 62 3.81 -15.10 8.01
C ASP A 62 3.21 -16.47 7.70
N TYR A 63 3.44 -16.97 6.48
CA TYR A 63 2.85 -18.22 6.00
C TYR A 63 3.32 -19.45 6.77
N GLU A 64 4.55 -19.44 7.29
CA GLU A 64 5.14 -20.56 8.01
C GLU A 64 4.63 -20.66 9.45
N ASN A 65 4.27 -19.53 10.06
CA ASN A 65 3.89 -19.47 11.48
C ASN A 65 2.41 -19.15 11.70
N GLY A 66 1.53 -19.84 10.94
CA GLY A 66 0.07 -19.78 11.14
C GLY A 66 -0.59 -18.53 10.54
N GLN A 67 -0.03 -17.99 9.46
CA GLN A 67 -0.59 -16.88 8.69
C GLN A 67 -0.85 -15.64 9.55
N LYS A 68 0.03 -15.37 10.52
CA LYS A 68 -0.03 -14.17 11.37
C LYS A 68 0.15 -12.92 10.51
N ARG A 69 -0.58 -11.85 10.85
CA ARG A 69 -0.59 -10.59 10.10
C ARG A 69 0.20 -9.52 10.85
N PHE A 70 1.06 -8.83 10.12
CA PHE A 70 1.90 -7.77 10.66
C PHE A 70 1.86 -6.56 9.72
N PRO A 71 1.17 -5.47 10.09
CA PRO A 71 1.10 -4.27 9.26
C PRO A 71 2.49 -3.70 9.01
N LYS A 72 2.86 -3.54 7.73
CA LYS A 72 4.13 -2.93 7.33
C LYS A 72 4.03 -1.40 7.46
N LYS A 73 5.13 -0.70 7.20
CA LYS A 73 5.18 0.76 7.20
C LYS A 73 4.20 1.37 6.20
N SER A 74 4.11 0.78 5.01
CA SER A 74 3.15 1.20 3.96
C SER A 74 1.68 1.14 4.41
N ALA A 75 1.28 0.17 5.24
CA ALA A 75 -0.09 0.13 5.75
C ALA A 75 -0.42 1.34 6.62
N LYS A 76 0.56 1.79 7.42
CA LYS A 76 0.41 2.91 8.35
C LYS A 76 0.54 4.26 7.66
N SER A 77 1.18 4.33 6.49
CA SER A 77 1.40 5.59 5.76
C SER A 77 0.18 6.06 4.97
N LEU A 78 -0.73 5.16 4.58
CA LEU A 78 -1.89 5.51 3.74
C LEU A 78 -2.90 6.41 4.46
N LYS A 79 -3.19 6.15 5.74
CA LYS A 79 -4.16 6.97 6.50
C LYS A 79 -3.74 8.45 6.58
N PRO A 80 -2.56 8.82 7.12
CA PRO A 80 -2.18 10.22 7.21
C PRO A 80 -2.07 10.90 5.84
N LEU A 81 -1.68 10.15 4.79
CA LEU A 81 -1.65 10.68 3.43
C LEU A 81 -3.05 11.04 2.92
N PHE A 82 -4.04 10.16 3.10
CA PHE A 82 -5.41 10.49 2.70
C PHE A 82 -6.07 11.52 3.62
N ASP A 83 -5.74 11.55 4.92
CA ASP A 83 -6.19 12.61 5.82
C ASP A 83 -5.72 13.99 5.31
N GLU A 84 -4.46 14.10 4.87
CA GLU A 84 -3.90 15.33 4.25
C GLU A 84 -4.65 15.71 2.98
N LEU A 85 -4.83 14.76 2.06
CA LEU A 85 -5.31 15.04 0.71
C LEU A 85 -6.83 15.19 0.59
N ILE A 86 -7.60 14.53 1.47
CA ILE A 86 -9.07 14.65 1.48
C ILE A 86 -9.51 15.90 2.23
N ALA A 87 -8.80 16.31 3.29
CA ALA A 87 -9.17 17.51 4.05
C ALA A 87 -8.88 18.83 3.30
N ALA A 88 -8.06 18.77 2.25
CA ALA A 88 -7.72 19.91 1.39
C ALA A 88 -8.66 20.10 0.19
N ALA A 89 -9.56 19.13 -0.06
CA ALA A 89 -10.55 19.13 -1.15
C ALA A 89 -11.94 19.53 -0.66
#